data_AF-A0A316BLH3-F1
#
_entry.id   AF-A0A316BLH3-F1
#
_cell.length_a   1.000
_cell.length_b   1.000
_cell.length_c   1.000
_cell.angle_alpha   90.00
_cell.angle_beta   90.00
_cell.angle_gamma   90.00
#
_symmetry.space_group_name_H-M   'P 1'
#
loop_
_entity.id
_entity.type
_entity.pdbx_description
1 polymer ?
#
loop_
_entity_poly.entity_id
_entity_poly.type
_entity_poly.pdbx_seq_one_letter_code
_entity_poly.pdbx_strand_id
1 'polypeptide(L)'
;MSTTRRTFLRHVAVAPTAAAASIAGQPAWAALQSNNLDAPAPAHPDLVALSSLLRDATGERKAALDTMEWLVAEWRHRWPLAPDGITLPGGGGSGSDNEVDLGGRPVVRPGEARGRRLRNVETLATLAENMAASVDRTRNEKERARRQAAADRYSRDLRDGVEYYREIERIKEASGVRGIDARVKAADREITRLCKEIMAFPVQSLACLAIKAEAVETWIEANSYDLGEYNDIFGWPVFFARDILTIANGGAA
;
A
#
# COMPACT_ATOMS: atom_id res chain seq x y z
N MET A 1 3.69 -50.13 -31.88
CA MET A 1 4.22 -48.77 -31.67
C MET A 1 4.32 -48.54 -30.18
N SER A 2 5.53 -48.63 -29.62
CA SER A 2 5.90 -48.01 -28.34
C SER A 2 7.41 -48.08 -28.22
N THR A 3 8.03 -46.92 -28.23
CA THR A 3 9.47 -46.71 -28.45
C THR A 3 10.19 -46.63 -27.11
N THR A 4 11.18 -47.51 -26.93
CA THR A 4 12.47 -47.31 -26.23
C THR A 4 12.50 -46.44 -24.96
N ARG A 5 12.58 -47.08 -23.78
CA ARG A 5 13.29 -46.52 -22.61
C ARG A 5 14.45 -47.44 -22.25
N ARG A 6 15.63 -47.04 -22.70
CA ARG A 6 16.92 -47.62 -22.33
C ARG A 6 17.82 -46.44 -21.99
N THR A 7 18.71 -46.66 -21.03
CA THR A 7 20.06 -46.09 -20.98
C THR A 7 20.32 -45.05 -19.86
N PHE A 8 21.09 -45.51 -18.86
CA PHE A 8 22.13 -44.82 -18.08
C PHE A 8 21.64 -43.87 -16.96
N LEU A 9 22.16 -43.89 -15.72
CA LEU A 9 23.56 -44.00 -15.30
C LEU A 9 23.71 -44.75 -13.96
N ARG A 10 24.59 -45.76 -13.95
CA ARG A 10 25.36 -46.16 -12.77
C ARG A 10 26.53 -45.19 -12.65
N HIS A 11 26.67 -44.50 -11.52
CA HIS A 11 27.99 -44.15 -10.99
C HIS A 11 27.93 -44.08 -9.46
N VAL A 12 28.58 -45.06 -8.86
CA VAL A 12 29.05 -45.05 -7.47
C VAL A 12 30.20 -44.05 -7.39
N ALA A 13 30.10 -43.07 -6.49
CA ALA A 13 31.23 -42.27 -6.06
C ALA A 13 31.25 -42.24 -4.52
N VAL A 14 32.38 -42.67 -4.00
CA VAL A 14 32.77 -42.78 -2.60
C VAL A 14 32.65 -41.43 -1.89
N ALA A 15 32.02 -41.42 -0.73
CA ALA A 15 31.98 -40.28 0.17
C ALA A 15 33.36 -40.04 0.80
N PRO A 16 33.93 -38.82 0.70
CA PRO A 16 34.90 -38.38 1.68
C PRO A 16 34.14 -37.72 2.83
N THR A 17 34.24 -38.32 4.01
CA THR A 17 33.86 -37.72 5.29
C THR A 17 34.82 -36.54 5.55
N ALA A 18 34.51 -35.38 5.00
CA ALA A 18 35.20 -34.14 5.33
C ALA A 18 34.67 -33.64 6.68
N ALA A 19 35.56 -33.62 7.67
CA ALA A 19 35.30 -33.09 9.00
C ALA A 19 34.65 -31.71 8.92
N ALA A 20 33.52 -31.56 9.61
CA ALA A 20 32.93 -30.26 9.88
C ALA A 20 33.89 -29.47 10.76
N ALA A 21 34.75 -28.67 10.15
CA ALA A 21 35.34 -27.53 10.83
C ALA A 21 34.19 -26.55 11.06
N SER A 22 33.69 -26.52 12.29
CA SER A 22 32.88 -25.42 12.78
C SER A 22 33.70 -24.15 12.59
N ILE A 23 33.45 -23.44 11.50
CA ILE A 23 33.81 -22.02 11.40
C ILE A 23 32.93 -21.37 12.45
N ALA A 24 33.48 -21.21 13.65
CA ALA A 24 32.98 -20.26 14.62
C ALA A 24 32.85 -18.94 13.86
N GLY A 25 31.61 -18.56 13.55
CA GLY A 25 31.33 -17.30 12.90
C GLY A 25 31.96 -16.23 13.76
N GLN A 26 33.07 -15.66 13.28
CA GLN A 26 33.58 -14.46 13.91
C GLN A 26 32.44 -13.45 13.90
N PRO A 27 32.13 -12.79 15.03
CA PRO A 27 31.15 -11.73 15.01
C PRO A 27 31.60 -10.74 13.92
N ALA A 28 30.68 -10.28 13.08
CA ALA A 28 30.96 -9.30 12.02
C ALA A 28 31.74 -8.07 12.55
N TRP A 29 31.68 -7.83 13.86
CA TRP A 29 32.49 -6.88 14.61
C TRP A 29 34.02 -7.06 14.45
N ALA A 30 34.55 -8.28 14.42
CA ALA A 30 36.00 -8.52 14.34
C ALA A 30 36.59 -8.12 12.97
N ALA A 31 35.79 -8.23 11.90
CA ALA A 31 36.17 -7.75 10.56
C ALA A 31 36.08 -6.22 10.41
N LEU A 32 35.23 -5.57 11.22
CA LEU A 32 35.16 -4.10 11.28
C LEU A 32 36.33 -3.51 12.09
N GLN A 33 36.87 -4.25 13.07
CA GLN A 33 38.03 -3.81 13.86
C GLN A 33 39.39 -3.92 13.14
N SER A 34 39.50 -4.73 12.08
CA SER A 34 40.75 -4.82 11.30
C SER A 34 40.92 -3.69 10.27
N ASN A 35 39.87 -2.90 10.04
CA ASN A 35 39.93 -1.68 9.24
C ASN A 35 40.03 -0.50 10.19
N ASN A 36 41.21 0.14 10.26
CA ASN A 36 41.49 1.37 11.01
C ASN A 36 40.26 2.29 11.09
N LEU A 37 39.73 2.48 12.30
CA LEU A 37 38.65 3.41 12.62
C LEU A 37 39.04 4.89 12.47
N ASP A 38 40.29 5.18 12.09
CA ASP A 38 40.83 6.53 11.99
C ASP A 38 40.43 7.27 10.70
N ALA A 39 39.85 6.57 9.72
CA ALA A 39 39.20 7.20 8.57
C ALA A 39 37.95 6.41 8.18
N PRO A 40 36.75 7.03 8.13
CA PRO A 40 35.54 6.34 7.71
C PRO A 40 35.72 5.90 6.25
N ALA A 41 35.84 4.59 6.02
CA ALA A 41 35.89 4.05 4.68
C ALA A 41 34.66 4.51 3.90
N PRO A 42 34.84 5.14 2.72
CA PRO A 42 33.72 5.67 1.95
C PRO A 42 32.76 4.53 1.57
N ALA A 43 31.48 4.87 1.42
CA ALA A 43 30.50 3.91 0.92
C ALA A 43 30.86 3.47 -0.50
N HIS A 44 30.44 2.26 -0.87
CA HIS A 44 30.57 1.76 -2.24
C HIS A 44 29.91 2.74 -3.22
N PRO A 45 30.54 3.11 -4.35
CA PRO A 45 30.02 4.14 -5.27
C PRO A 45 28.62 3.81 -5.80
N ASP A 46 28.35 2.53 -6.12
CA ASP A 46 27.01 2.10 -6.55
C ASP A 46 25.95 2.30 -5.46
N LEU A 47 26.33 2.13 -4.19
CA LEU A 47 25.42 2.32 -3.06
C LEU A 47 25.11 3.81 -2.86
N VAL A 48 26.10 4.69 -3.08
CA VAL A 48 25.90 6.15 -3.10
C VAL A 48 24.99 6.57 -4.26
N ALA A 49 25.17 5.98 -5.44
CA ALA A 49 24.31 6.24 -6.59
C ALA A 49 22.85 5.81 -6.32
N LEU A 50 22.64 4.63 -5.75
CA LEU A 50 21.31 4.15 -5.35
C LEU A 50 20.67 5.03 -4.27
N SER A 51 21.45 5.51 -3.30
CA SER A 51 20.97 6.47 -2.28
C SER A 51 20.51 7.79 -2.92
N SER A 52 21.23 8.31 -3.92
CA SER A 52 20.80 9.49 -4.67
C SER A 52 19.47 9.26 -5.38
N LEU A 53 19.33 8.15 -6.10
CA LEU A 53 18.10 7.79 -6.80
C LEU A 53 16.92 7.62 -5.82
N LEU A 54 17.19 7.09 -4.63
CA LEU A 54 16.18 6.96 -3.58
C LEU A 54 15.67 8.34 -3.13
N ARG A 55 16.58 9.29 -2.91
CA ARG A 55 16.19 10.67 -2.55
C ARG A 55 15.39 11.34 -3.66
N ASP A 56 15.75 11.12 -4.92
CA ASP A 56 15.00 11.64 -6.07
C ASP A 56 13.59 11.06 -6.12
N ALA A 57 13.44 9.74 -5.92
CA ALA A 57 12.13 9.08 -5.87
C ALA A 57 11.27 9.56 -4.69
N THR A 58 11.88 9.80 -3.52
CA THR A 58 11.22 10.40 -2.36
C THR A 58 10.77 11.84 -2.63
N GLY A 59 11.61 12.62 -3.31
CA GLY A 59 11.27 13.98 -3.74
C GLY A 59 10.07 14.00 -4.68
N GLU A 60 10.04 13.11 -5.68
CA GLU A 60 8.90 12.97 -6.60
C GLU A 60 7.63 12.53 -5.86
N ARG A 61 7.73 11.56 -4.94
CA ARG A 61 6.59 11.14 -4.11
C ARG A 61 6.00 12.30 -3.34
N LYS A 62 6.84 13.08 -2.66
CA LYS A 62 6.42 14.25 -1.88
C LYS A 62 5.75 15.30 -2.77
N ALA A 63 6.38 15.64 -3.91
CA ALA A 63 5.81 16.60 -4.85
C ALA A 63 4.45 16.14 -5.41
N ALA A 64 4.29 14.84 -5.68
CA ALA A 64 3.03 14.26 -6.14
C ALA A 64 1.95 14.31 -5.04
N LEU A 65 2.29 14.03 -3.78
CA LEU A 65 1.37 14.15 -2.64
C LEU A 65 0.96 15.62 -2.39
N ASP A 66 1.89 16.57 -2.45
CA ASP A 66 1.58 18.00 -2.33
C ASP A 66 0.62 18.44 -3.45
N THR A 67 0.85 17.96 -4.68
CA THR A 67 -0.05 18.20 -5.81
C THR A 67 -1.42 17.57 -5.59
N MET A 68 -1.48 16.36 -5.02
CA MET A 68 -2.73 15.67 -4.67
C MET A 68 -3.53 16.50 -3.67
N GLU A 69 -2.90 16.96 -2.58
CA GLU A 69 -3.58 17.78 -1.57
C GLU A 69 -4.11 19.09 -2.15
N TRP A 70 -3.32 19.74 -3.01
CA TRP A 70 -3.78 20.92 -3.74
C TRP A 70 -5.02 20.62 -4.61
N LEU A 71 -5.00 19.54 -5.39
CA LEU A 71 -6.14 19.13 -6.21
C LEU A 71 -7.38 18.82 -5.36
N VAL A 72 -7.20 18.13 -4.24
CA VAL A 72 -8.33 17.84 -3.36
C VAL A 72 -8.92 19.12 -2.79
N ALA A 73 -8.10 20.08 -2.36
CA ALA A 73 -8.57 21.38 -1.88
C ALA A 73 -9.34 22.15 -2.99
N GLU A 74 -8.77 22.21 -4.20
CA GLU A 74 -9.37 22.90 -5.35
C GLU A 74 -10.74 22.29 -5.71
N TRP A 75 -10.83 20.96 -5.77
CA TRP A 75 -12.04 20.28 -6.24
C TRP A 75 -13.03 19.92 -5.14
N ARG A 76 -12.69 20.15 -3.87
CA ARG A 76 -13.53 19.80 -2.71
C ARG A 76 -14.96 20.32 -2.83
N HIS A 77 -15.12 21.54 -3.32
CA HIS A 77 -16.43 22.19 -3.47
C HIS A 77 -17.33 21.55 -4.55
N ARG A 78 -16.75 20.75 -5.45
CA ARG A 78 -17.49 20.06 -6.53
C ARG A 78 -17.76 18.60 -6.22
N TRP A 79 -17.08 18.02 -5.23
CA TRP A 79 -17.24 16.62 -4.88
C TRP A 79 -18.61 16.37 -4.22
N PRO A 80 -19.51 15.60 -4.83
CA PRO A 80 -20.85 15.40 -4.30
C PRO A 80 -20.82 14.49 -3.06
N LEU A 81 -21.75 14.71 -2.15
CA LEU A 81 -22.10 13.71 -1.13
C LEU A 81 -23.04 12.67 -1.74
N ALA A 82 -22.87 11.42 -1.35
CA ALA A 82 -23.72 10.32 -1.77
C ALA A 82 -25.16 10.50 -1.26
N PRO A 83 -26.19 10.22 -2.07
CA PRO A 83 -27.57 10.18 -1.60
C PRO A 83 -27.77 9.19 -0.43
N ASP A 84 -28.64 9.55 0.52
CA ASP A 84 -28.86 8.74 1.73
C ASP A 84 -29.28 7.29 1.39
N GLY A 85 -30.10 7.10 0.35
CA GLY A 85 -30.59 5.79 -0.09
C GLY A 85 -29.49 4.80 -0.50
N ILE A 86 -28.35 5.31 -0.99
CA ILE A 86 -27.21 4.47 -1.40
C ILE A 86 -26.16 4.31 -0.30
N THR A 87 -26.35 4.97 0.84
CA THR A 87 -25.43 4.92 1.96
C THR A 87 -25.89 3.99 3.09
N LEU A 88 -24.93 3.51 3.88
CA LEU A 88 -25.15 2.68 5.06
C LEU A 88 -24.41 3.26 6.26
N PRO A 89 -24.99 3.20 7.48
CA PRO A 89 -24.28 3.59 8.68
C PRO A 89 -23.08 2.64 8.95
N GLY A 90 -22.09 3.17 9.66
CA GLY A 90 -21.00 2.39 10.24
C GLY A 90 -19.81 2.12 9.33
N GLY A 91 -19.22 3.15 8.71
CA GLY A 91 -17.88 3.09 8.12
C GLY A 91 -16.82 3.09 9.22
N GLY A 92 -16.19 1.95 9.46
CA GLY A 92 -15.09 1.82 10.43
C GLY A 92 -14.03 0.81 10.00
N GLY A 93 -14.15 0.23 8.80
CA GLY A 93 -13.16 -0.66 8.22
C GLY A 93 -12.44 0.02 7.07
N SER A 94 -11.20 -0.38 6.80
CA SER A 94 -10.35 0.03 5.68
C SER A 94 -10.83 -0.50 4.31
N GLY A 95 -12.15 -0.61 4.11
CA GLY A 95 -12.73 -1.14 2.89
C GLY A 95 -12.92 -0.08 1.80
N SER A 96 -12.93 -0.54 0.55
CA SER A 96 -13.31 0.21 -0.66
C SER A 96 -14.72 0.79 -0.62
N ASP A 97 -15.52 0.37 0.36
CA ASP A 97 -16.94 0.64 0.43
C ASP A 97 -17.25 1.86 1.29
N ASN A 98 -16.26 2.70 1.64
CA ASN A 98 -16.53 3.95 2.35
C ASN A 98 -16.85 5.09 1.37
N GLU A 99 -17.67 6.03 1.82
CA GLU A 99 -17.78 7.33 1.17
C GLU A 99 -16.47 8.09 1.39
N VAL A 100 -15.76 8.38 0.31
CA VAL A 100 -14.44 9.02 0.34
C VAL A 100 -14.43 10.32 -0.46
N ASP A 101 -13.49 11.21 -0.13
CA ASP A 101 -13.19 12.41 -0.89
C ASP A 101 -12.40 12.08 -2.16
N LEU A 102 -12.05 13.12 -2.94
CA LEU A 102 -11.27 12.97 -4.16
C LEU A 102 -9.89 12.29 -3.93
N GLY A 103 -9.32 12.47 -2.73
CA GLY A 103 -8.04 11.87 -2.32
C GLY A 103 -8.17 10.48 -1.69
N GLY A 104 -9.37 9.93 -1.60
CA GLY A 104 -9.61 8.61 -1.01
C GLY A 104 -9.76 8.61 0.52
N ARG A 105 -9.88 9.77 1.17
CA ARG A 105 -10.05 9.86 2.63
C ARG A 105 -11.54 9.73 2.99
N PRO A 106 -11.89 8.98 4.06
CA PRO A 106 -13.29 8.87 4.48
C PRO A 106 -13.95 10.22 4.76
N VAL A 107 -15.15 10.43 4.22
CA VAL A 107 -15.95 11.63 4.45
C VAL A 107 -16.86 11.40 5.66
N VAL A 108 -16.70 12.24 6.68
CA VAL A 108 -17.58 12.27 7.84
C VAL A 108 -18.62 13.36 7.65
N ARG A 109 -19.90 12.99 7.67
CA ARG A 109 -21.02 13.93 7.48
C ARG A 109 -21.26 14.76 8.74
N PRO A 110 -21.80 15.98 8.62
CA PRO A 110 -22.16 16.79 9.78
C PRO A 110 -23.06 16.03 10.76
N GLY A 111 -22.64 15.95 12.03
CA GLY A 111 -23.38 15.26 13.09
C GLY A 111 -23.10 13.75 13.21
N GLU A 112 -22.25 13.17 12.34
CA GLU A 112 -21.88 11.76 12.42
C GLU A 112 -20.48 11.60 13.03
N ALA A 113 -20.30 10.55 13.83
CA ALA A 113 -19.01 10.23 14.44
C ALA A 113 -18.08 9.42 13.51
N ARG A 114 -18.63 8.87 12.41
CA ARG A 114 -17.96 7.97 11.48
C ARG A 114 -18.43 8.23 10.07
N GLY A 115 -17.58 7.91 9.09
CA GLY A 115 -17.98 7.96 7.68
C GLY A 115 -19.06 6.92 7.37
N ARG A 116 -19.77 7.13 6.27
CA ARG A 116 -20.76 6.17 5.78
C ARG A 116 -20.12 5.18 4.81
N ARG A 117 -20.78 4.02 4.67
CA ARG A 117 -20.48 3.08 3.59
C ARG A 117 -21.36 3.34 2.38
N LEU A 118 -20.86 3.03 1.20
CA LEU A 118 -21.55 3.11 -0.07
C LEU A 118 -21.87 1.71 -0.59
N ARG A 119 -23.06 1.58 -1.17
CA ARG A 119 -23.38 0.43 -2.02
C ARG A 119 -22.95 0.74 -3.44
N ASN A 120 -22.18 -0.16 -4.05
CA ASN A 120 -21.85 -0.05 -5.47
C ASN A 120 -23.09 -0.30 -6.35
N VAL A 121 -23.00 0.11 -7.62
CA VAL A 121 -24.10 0.00 -8.59
C VAL A 121 -24.58 -1.44 -8.78
N GLU A 122 -23.67 -2.41 -8.79
CA GLU A 122 -24.01 -3.84 -8.92
C GLU A 122 -24.87 -4.34 -7.74
N THR A 123 -24.51 -3.95 -6.52
CA THR A 123 -25.28 -4.27 -5.32
C THR A 123 -26.65 -3.62 -5.37
N LEU A 124 -26.74 -2.36 -5.79
CA LEU A 124 -28.01 -1.65 -5.95
C LEU A 124 -28.90 -2.31 -7.01
N ALA A 125 -28.32 -2.72 -8.15
CA ALA A 125 -29.03 -3.41 -9.22
C ALA A 125 -29.59 -4.75 -8.74
N THR A 126 -28.74 -5.55 -8.07
CA THR A 126 -29.13 -6.82 -7.48
C THR A 126 -30.27 -6.66 -6.47
N LEU A 127 -30.25 -5.62 -5.63
CA LEU A 127 -31.32 -5.35 -4.68
C LEU A 127 -32.63 -4.94 -5.38
N ALA A 128 -32.56 -4.10 -6.40
CA ALA A 128 -33.71 -3.68 -7.18
C ALA A 128 -34.37 -4.86 -7.90
N GLU A 129 -33.58 -5.69 -8.60
CA GLU A 129 -34.05 -6.88 -9.32
C GLU A 129 -34.67 -7.91 -8.36
N ASN A 130 -33.97 -8.23 -7.27
CA ASN A 130 -34.48 -9.19 -6.29
C ASN A 130 -35.80 -8.73 -5.67
N MET A 131 -35.95 -7.42 -5.41
CA MET A 131 -37.18 -6.88 -4.85
C MET A 131 -38.31 -6.87 -5.87
N ALA A 132 -38.05 -6.51 -7.13
CA ALA A 132 -39.04 -6.59 -8.21
C ALA A 132 -39.56 -8.02 -8.38
N ALA A 133 -38.67 -9.01 -8.49
CA ALA A 133 -39.06 -10.43 -8.56
C ALA A 133 -39.79 -10.93 -7.30
N SER A 134 -39.59 -10.26 -6.16
CA SER A 134 -40.29 -10.54 -4.91
C SER A 134 -41.76 -10.09 -4.93
N VAL A 135 -42.05 -8.99 -5.64
CA VAL A 135 -43.42 -8.49 -5.85
C VAL A 135 -44.23 -9.49 -6.67
N ASP A 136 -43.69 -9.95 -7.81
CA ASP A 136 -44.36 -10.87 -8.74
C ASP A 136 -44.75 -12.19 -8.08
N ARG A 137 -43.91 -12.67 -7.16
CA ARG A 137 -44.14 -13.93 -6.42
C ARG A 137 -45.17 -13.79 -5.30
N THR A 138 -45.50 -12.58 -4.87
CA THR A 138 -46.34 -12.35 -3.69
C THR A 138 -47.81 -12.36 -4.07
N ARG A 139 -48.58 -13.26 -3.44
CA ARG A 139 -50.02 -13.43 -3.69
C ARG A 139 -50.90 -12.53 -2.81
N ASN A 140 -50.45 -12.20 -1.60
CA ASN A 140 -51.19 -11.36 -0.67
C ASN A 140 -51.08 -9.89 -1.08
N GLU A 141 -52.21 -9.23 -1.32
CA GLU A 141 -52.27 -7.86 -1.82
C GLU A 141 -51.61 -6.83 -0.90
N LYS A 142 -51.82 -6.94 0.43
CA LYS A 142 -51.21 -6.04 1.41
C LYS A 142 -49.69 -6.16 1.42
N GLU A 143 -49.20 -7.38 1.34
CA GLU A 143 -47.76 -7.64 1.29
C GLU A 143 -47.15 -7.25 -0.06
N ARG A 144 -47.90 -7.47 -1.16
CA ARG A 144 -47.51 -7.04 -2.50
C ARG A 144 -47.33 -5.53 -2.56
N ALA A 145 -48.27 -4.75 -2.00
CA ALA A 145 -48.15 -3.29 -1.94
C ALA A 145 -46.92 -2.82 -1.14
N ARG A 146 -46.61 -3.48 -0.02
CA ARG A 146 -45.39 -3.19 0.77
C ARG A 146 -44.11 -3.48 -0.02
N ARG A 147 -44.08 -4.63 -0.72
CA ARG A 147 -42.95 -5.02 -1.57
C ARG A 147 -42.81 -4.11 -2.77
N GLN A 148 -43.92 -3.67 -3.38
CA GLN A 148 -43.91 -2.70 -4.47
C GLN A 148 -43.27 -1.38 -4.00
N ALA A 149 -43.68 -0.85 -2.84
CA ALA A 149 -43.07 0.34 -2.28
C ALA A 149 -41.57 0.16 -1.98
N ALA A 150 -41.13 -1.04 -1.59
CA ALA A 150 -39.72 -1.36 -1.44
C ALA A 150 -38.98 -1.47 -2.78
N ALA A 151 -39.60 -2.05 -3.81
CA ALA A 151 -39.06 -2.13 -5.16
C ALA A 151 -38.90 -0.73 -5.77
N ASP A 152 -39.88 0.14 -5.59
CA ASP A 152 -39.84 1.54 -6.02
C ASP A 152 -38.72 2.30 -5.31
N ARG A 153 -38.52 2.04 -4.01
CA ARG A 153 -37.38 2.60 -3.26
C ARG A 153 -36.04 2.15 -3.85
N TYR A 154 -35.80 0.85 -3.99
CA TYR A 154 -34.53 0.35 -4.52
C TYR A 154 -34.29 0.76 -5.98
N SER A 155 -35.34 0.91 -6.77
CA SER A 155 -35.24 1.43 -8.14
C SER A 155 -34.80 2.90 -8.16
N ARG A 156 -35.27 3.72 -7.21
CA ARG A 156 -34.77 5.10 -7.02
C ARG A 156 -33.33 5.10 -6.53
N ASP A 157 -33.01 4.31 -5.50
CA ASP A 157 -31.65 4.21 -4.96
C ASP A 157 -30.65 3.80 -6.05
N LEU A 158 -31.02 2.88 -6.94
CA LEU A 158 -30.19 2.49 -8.09
C LEU A 158 -29.96 3.66 -9.05
N ARG A 159 -31.01 4.41 -9.41
CA ARG A 159 -30.89 5.59 -10.28
C ARG A 159 -29.95 6.63 -9.66
N ASP A 160 -30.18 6.96 -8.40
CA ASP A 160 -29.37 7.91 -7.62
C ASP A 160 -27.90 7.44 -7.55
N GLY A 161 -27.68 6.14 -7.36
CA GLY A 161 -26.35 5.52 -7.38
C GLY A 161 -25.65 5.68 -8.72
N VAL A 162 -26.32 5.38 -9.83
CA VAL A 162 -25.76 5.53 -11.18
C VAL A 162 -25.37 6.98 -11.45
N GLU A 163 -26.22 7.94 -11.11
CA GLU A 163 -25.95 9.37 -11.28
C GLU A 163 -24.77 9.83 -10.42
N TYR A 164 -24.75 9.44 -9.13
CA TYR A 164 -23.67 9.75 -8.21
C TYR A 164 -22.32 9.23 -8.69
N TYR A 165 -22.22 7.93 -9.03
CA TYR A 165 -20.95 7.35 -9.47
C TYR A 165 -20.49 7.94 -10.81
N ARG A 166 -21.41 8.25 -11.73
CA ARG A 166 -21.07 8.94 -12.98
C ARG A 166 -20.48 10.33 -12.71
N GLU A 167 -21.04 11.07 -11.76
CA GLU A 167 -20.55 12.40 -11.40
C GLU A 167 -19.17 12.35 -10.74
N ILE A 168 -18.95 11.39 -9.84
CA ILE A 168 -17.65 11.12 -9.22
C ILE A 168 -16.59 10.85 -10.30
N GLU A 169 -16.92 10.02 -11.29
CA GLU A 169 -16.01 9.69 -12.39
C GLU A 169 -15.74 10.91 -13.29
N ARG A 170 -16.76 11.72 -13.57
CA ARG A 170 -16.60 12.99 -14.30
C ARG A 170 -15.63 13.93 -13.58
N ILE A 171 -15.72 14.04 -12.27
CA ILE A 171 -14.84 14.91 -11.47
C ILE A 171 -13.42 14.36 -11.42
N LYS A 172 -13.23 13.05 -11.24
CA LYS A 172 -11.89 12.43 -11.28
C LYS A 172 -11.20 12.68 -12.63
N GLU A 173 -11.94 12.58 -13.73
CA GLU A 173 -11.43 12.86 -15.06
C GLU A 173 -11.07 14.34 -15.21
N ALA A 174 -11.98 15.24 -14.86
CA ALA A 174 -11.79 16.68 -15.01
C ALA A 174 -10.70 17.26 -14.10
N SER A 175 -10.50 16.67 -12.92
CA SER A 175 -9.45 17.08 -11.97
C SER A 175 -8.06 16.57 -12.33
N GLY A 176 -7.96 15.53 -13.18
CA GLY A 176 -6.69 14.88 -13.46
C GLY A 176 -6.10 14.09 -12.27
N VAL A 177 -6.89 13.86 -11.21
CA VAL A 177 -6.43 13.20 -9.98
C VAL A 177 -5.78 11.83 -10.24
N ARG A 178 -6.27 11.11 -11.25
CA ARG A 178 -5.74 9.80 -11.66
C ARG A 178 -4.28 9.87 -12.12
N GLY A 179 -3.90 10.94 -12.80
CA GLY A 179 -2.52 11.13 -13.24
C GLY A 179 -1.59 11.33 -12.05
N ILE A 180 -2.03 12.06 -11.03
CA ILE A 180 -1.26 12.30 -9.81
C ILE A 180 -1.21 11.04 -8.93
N ASP A 181 -2.32 10.33 -8.76
CA ASP A 181 -2.35 9.03 -8.07
C ASP A 181 -1.40 8.02 -8.73
N ALA A 182 -1.36 7.98 -10.07
CA ALA A 182 -0.42 7.13 -10.80
C ALA A 182 1.05 7.52 -10.54
N ARG A 183 1.36 8.82 -10.40
CA ARG A 183 2.70 9.31 -10.03
C ARG A 183 3.09 8.89 -8.62
N VAL A 184 2.20 9.05 -7.64
CA VAL A 184 2.42 8.59 -6.26
C VAL A 184 2.74 7.09 -6.25
N LYS A 185 1.88 6.27 -6.90
CA LYS A 185 2.08 4.81 -7.00
C LYS A 185 3.33 4.41 -7.77
N ALA A 186 3.78 5.21 -8.74
CA ALA A 186 5.04 4.97 -9.44
C ALA A 186 6.22 5.23 -8.50
N ALA A 187 6.21 6.34 -7.77
CA ALA A 187 7.25 6.68 -6.81
C ALA A 187 7.33 5.67 -5.64
N ASP A 188 6.19 5.22 -5.10
CA ASP A 188 6.16 4.18 -4.05
C ASP A 188 6.80 2.86 -4.50
N ARG A 189 6.50 2.43 -5.73
CA ARG A 189 7.10 1.24 -6.33
C ARG A 189 8.60 1.41 -6.53
N GLU A 190 9.03 2.59 -6.95
CA GLU A 190 10.44 2.90 -7.17
C GLU A 190 11.24 2.95 -5.87
N ILE A 191 10.70 3.59 -4.82
CA ILE A 191 11.26 3.57 -3.46
C ILE A 191 11.42 2.12 -3.00
N THR A 192 10.37 1.30 -3.13
CA THR A 192 10.42 -0.11 -2.73
C THR A 192 11.48 -0.91 -3.51
N ARG A 193 11.61 -0.66 -4.82
CA ARG A 193 12.63 -1.30 -5.65
C ARG A 193 14.05 -0.90 -5.20
N LEU A 194 14.30 0.40 -5.05
CA LEU A 194 15.59 0.95 -4.64
C LEU A 194 16.00 0.48 -3.24
N CYS A 195 15.06 0.45 -2.28
CA CYS A 195 15.35 -0.06 -0.94
C CYS A 195 15.73 -1.55 -0.98
N LYS A 196 15.09 -2.38 -1.82
CA LYS A 196 15.49 -3.79 -2.00
C LYS A 196 16.91 -3.92 -2.56
N GLU A 197 17.26 -3.09 -3.55
CA GLU A 197 18.60 -3.07 -4.13
C GLU A 197 19.66 -2.63 -3.11
N ILE A 198 19.43 -1.51 -2.41
CA ILE A 198 20.29 -1.02 -1.32
C ILE A 198 20.49 -2.09 -0.25
N MET A 199 19.42 -2.79 0.16
CA MET A 199 19.50 -3.82 1.19
C MET A 199 20.27 -5.07 0.74
N ALA A 200 20.32 -5.38 -0.56
CA ALA A 200 21.06 -6.51 -1.10
C ALA A 200 22.59 -6.31 -1.12
N PHE A 201 23.09 -5.07 -1.03
CA PHE A 201 24.53 -4.80 -0.99
C PHE A 201 25.18 -5.32 0.30
N PRO A 202 26.30 -6.06 0.26
CA PRO A 202 27.03 -6.43 1.47
C PRO A 202 27.50 -5.20 2.27
N VAL A 203 27.38 -5.23 3.60
CA VAL A 203 27.86 -4.14 4.45
C VAL A 203 29.37 -4.27 4.62
N GLN A 204 30.12 -3.26 4.17
CA GLN A 204 31.59 -3.22 4.21
C GLN A 204 32.15 -2.05 5.04
N SER A 205 31.30 -1.07 5.37
CA SER A 205 31.67 0.10 6.17
C SER A 205 30.47 0.64 6.94
N LEU A 206 30.73 1.50 7.93
CA LEU A 206 29.68 2.24 8.65
C LEU A 206 28.88 3.16 7.71
N ALA A 207 29.53 3.72 6.69
CA ALA A 207 28.84 4.52 5.67
C ALA A 207 27.83 3.70 4.86
N CYS A 208 28.16 2.45 4.51
CA CYS A 208 27.20 1.54 3.88
C CYS A 208 26.01 1.24 4.80
N LEU A 209 26.27 1.07 6.10
CA LEU A 209 25.23 0.82 7.08
C LEU A 209 24.30 2.03 7.26
N ALA A 210 24.84 3.25 7.25
CA ALA A 210 24.08 4.49 7.31
C ALA A 210 23.13 4.63 6.10
N ILE A 211 23.61 4.37 4.88
CA ILE A 211 22.75 4.40 3.67
C ILE A 211 21.61 3.38 3.76
N LYS A 212 21.89 2.17 4.26
CA LYS A 212 20.83 1.17 4.47
C LYS A 212 19.80 1.61 5.49
N ALA A 213 20.23 2.25 6.57
CA ALA A 213 19.32 2.78 7.57
C ALA A 213 18.42 3.90 6.99
N GLU A 214 18.99 4.84 6.23
CA GLU A 214 18.21 5.85 5.49
C GLU A 214 17.17 5.22 4.57
N ALA A 215 17.55 4.14 3.87
CA ALA A 215 16.63 3.41 3.00
C ALA A 215 15.48 2.73 3.76
N VAL A 216 15.75 2.20 4.96
CA VAL A 216 14.71 1.62 5.82
C VAL A 216 13.75 2.70 6.31
N GLU A 217 14.25 3.83 6.81
CA GLU A 217 13.39 4.95 7.24
C GLU A 217 12.49 5.44 6.10
N THR A 218 13.09 5.67 4.91
CA THR A 218 12.37 6.11 3.71
C THR A 218 11.28 5.12 3.31
N TRP A 219 11.60 3.82 3.33
CA TRP A 219 10.63 2.78 2.98
C TRP A 219 9.47 2.73 3.96
N ILE A 220 9.75 2.87 5.26
CA ILE A 220 8.71 2.83 6.30
C ILE A 220 7.82 4.07 6.21
N GLU A 221 8.40 5.26 6.01
CA GLU A 221 7.61 6.49 5.80
C GLU A 221 6.68 6.34 4.59
N ALA A 222 7.19 5.79 3.48
CA ALA A 222 6.41 5.58 2.27
C ALA A 222 5.27 4.55 2.44
N ASN A 223 5.44 3.56 3.31
CA ASN A 223 4.50 2.44 3.51
C ASN A 223 3.79 2.47 4.88
N SER A 224 3.88 3.58 5.60
CA SER A 224 3.35 3.74 6.98
C SER A 224 1.85 3.44 7.09
N TYR A 225 1.08 3.67 6.02
CA TYR A 225 -0.34 3.32 5.95
C TYR A 225 -0.59 1.81 6.02
N ASP A 226 0.26 0.99 5.38
CA ASP A 226 0.16 -0.47 5.40
C ASP A 226 0.74 -1.08 6.68
N LEU A 227 1.71 -0.40 7.29
CA LEU A 227 2.42 -0.88 8.47
C LEU A 227 1.72 -0.47 9.76
N GLY A 228 0.89 0.58 9.73
CA GLY A 228 0.34 1.24 10.91
C GLY A 228 1.45 1.91 11.71
N GLU A 229 1.34 3.20 12.01
CA GLU A 229 2.40 3.99 12.67
C GLU A 229 2.96 3.36 13.96
N TYR A 230 2.25 2.40 14.55
CA TYR A 230 2.62 1.71 15.80
C TYR A 230 2.13 0.24 15.83
N ASN A 231 2.35 -0.56 14.80
CA ASN A 231 2.33 -2.01 15.02
C ASN A 231 3.67 -2.47 15.58
N ASP A 232 3.64 -3.15 16.73
CA ASP A 232 4.80 -3.76 17.41
C ASP A 232 5.68 -4.61 16.47
N ILE A 233 5.12 -5.05 15.34
CA ILE A 233 5.77 -5.89 14.33
C ILE A 233 6.76 -5.10 13.45
N PHE A 234 6.48 -3.84 13.13
CA PHE A 234 7.25 -3.04 12.15
C PHE A 234 7.78 -1.70 12.69
N GLY A 235 7.56 -1.39 13.98
CA GLY A 235 8.18 -0.22 14.62
C GLY A 235 9.68 -0.41 14.90
N TRP A 236 10.11 -1.63 15.28
CA TRP A 236 11.50 -1.90 15.67
C TRP A 236 12.55 -1.67 14.54
N PRO A 237 12.28 -1.93 13.24
CA PRO A 237 13.23 -1.61 12.18
C PRO A 237 13.48 -0.10 12.05
N VAL A 238 12.49 0.76 12.35
CA VAL A 238 12.68 2.22 12.39
C VAL A 238 13.65 2.60 13.49
N PHE A 239 13.42 2.11 14.71
CA PHE A 239 14.28 2.42 15.85
C PHE A 239 15.71 1.93 15.61
N PHE A 240 15.85 0.70 15.10
CA PHE A 240 17.16 0.15 14.73
C PHE A 240 17.87 0.99 13.65
N ALA A 241 17.15 1.45 12.62
CA ALA A 241 17.70 2.34 11.60
C ALA A 241 18.14 3.69 12.21
N ARG A 242 17.34 4.27 13.10
CA ARG A 242 17.66 5.52 13.80
C ARG A 242 18.89 5.41 14.70
N ASP A 243 19.02 4.31 15.42
CA ASP A 243 20.18 4.05 16.28
C ASP A 243 21.47 3.97 15.43
N ILE A 244 21.40 3.28 14.29
CA ILE A 244 22.50 3.23 13.31
C ILE A 244 22.86 4.62 12.82
N LEU A 245 21.87 5.43 12.43
CA LEU A 245 22.11 6.79 11.93
C LEU A 245 22.69 7.70 13.02
N THR A 246 22.24 7.55 14.26
CA THR A 246 22.75 8.30 15.41
C THR A 246 24.22 8.00 15.65
N ILE A 247 24.59 6.71 15.66
CA ILE A 247 25.99 6.27 15.81
C ILE A 247 26.83 6.74 14.61
N ALA A 248 26.32 6.61 13.39
CA ALA A 248 27.04 7.02 12.18
C ALA A 248 27.31 8.54 12.13
N ASN A 249 26.43 9.36 12.72
CA ASN A 249 26.57 10.81 12.81
C ASN A 249 27.36 11.28 14.04
N GLY A 250 27.94 10.37 14.83
CA GLY A 250 28.74 10.70 16.01
C GLY A 250 27.92 11.05 17.27
N GLY A 251 26.63 10.72 17.29
CA GLY A 251 25.81 10.80 18.50
C GLY A 251 26.14 9.66 19.47
N ALA A 252 26.02 9.93 20.77
CA ALA A 252 26.01 8.87 21.78
C ALA A 252 24.65 8.15 21.75
N ALA A 253 24.68 6.82 21.71
CA ALA A 253 23.49 5.96 21.82
C ALA A 253 22.92 5.97 23.25
#